data_AF-A0A3D2PSX9-F1
#
_entry.id   AF-A0A3D2PSX9-F1
#
_cell.length_a   1.000
_cell.length_b   1.000
_cell.length_c   1.000
_cell.angle_alpha   90.00
_cell.angle_beta   90.00
_cell.angle_gamma   90.00
#
_symmetry.space_group_name_H-M   'P 1'
#
loop_
_entity.id
_entity.type
_entity.pdbx_description
1 polymer ?
#
loop_
_entity_poly.entity_id
_entity_poly.type
_entity_poly.pdbx_seq_one_letter_code
_entity_poly.pdbx_strand_id
1 'polypeptide(L)'
;MAEEAKTDFDAAATDNGYTVSTYSYGSDEIGEDGTATGSMDASIITAADALKEGEVSSLISVDGKGYYVIRLDSEFDRDATDKEKETIVSQRQSDKYTEVCDSYKEEKEWTVNDDVWATVNFDKLYTIKKTDTETESVSETETASEAATE
;
A
#
# COMPACT_ATOMS: atom_id res chain seq x y z
N MET A 1 -6.91 22.70 -23.07
CA MET A 1 -6.69 21.59 -22.12
C MET A 1 -7.46 20.31 -22.47
N ALA A 2 -8.76 20.14 -22.16
CA ALA A 2 -9.45 18.85 -22.41
C ALA A 2 -9.51 18.43 -23.90
N GLU A 3 -9.58 19.39 -24.83
CA GLU A 3 -9.52 19.12 -26.27
C GLU A 3 -8.10 18.68 -26.72
N GLU A 4 -7.06 19.33 -26.18
CA GLU A 4 -5.65 19.06 -26.50
C GLU A 4 -5.19 17.72 -25.89
N ALA A 5 -5.68 17.40 -24.68
CA ALA A 5 -5.37 16.19 -23.96
C ALA A 5 -5.86 14.91 -24.66
N LYS A 6 -6.83 15.02 -25.58
CA LYS A 6 -7.25 13.90 -26.45
C LYS A 6 -6.20 13.51 -27.48
N THR A 7 -5.27 14.41 -27.80
CA THR A 7 -4.19 14.16 -28.77
C THR A 7 -2.92 13.71 -28.07
N ASP A 8 -2.53 14.43 -27.01
CA ASP A 8 -1.40 14.09 -26.16
C ASP A 8 -1.69 14.58 -24.74
N PHE A 9 -2.10 13.67 -23.87
CA PHE A 9 -2.53 13.98 -22.51
C PHE A 9 -1.36 14.51 -21.66
N ASP A 10 -0.20 13.85 -21.77
CA ASP A 10 0.98 14.14 -20.96
C ASP A 10 1.62 15.47 -21.36
N ALA A 11 1.71 15.74 -22.67
CA ALA A 11 2.15 17.04 -23.17
C ALA A 11 1.17 18.15 -22.79
N ALA A 12 -0.15 17.95 -22.96
CA ALA A 12 -1.14 18.96 -22.61
C ALA A 12 -1.11 19.33 -21.13
N ALA A 13 -0.89 18.35 -20.24
CA ALA A 13 -0.71 18.60 -18.82
C ALA A 13 0.56 19.41 -18.55
N THR A 14 1.71 18.95 -19.07
CA THR A 14 3.02 19.58 -18.83
C THR A 14 3.09 21.01 -19.37
N ASP A 15 2.59 21.24 -20.58
CA ASP A 15 2.59 22.56 -21.25
C ASP A 15 1.76 23.61 -20.48
N ASN A 16 0.75 23.16 -19.75
CA ASN A 16 -0.08 24.01 -18.90
C ASN A 16 0.36 24.00 -17.42
N GLY A 17 1.49 23.37 -17.09
CA GLY A 17 2.06 23.33 -15.75
C GLY A 17 1.32 22.42 -14.76
N TYR A 18 0.55 21.43 -15.24
CA TYR A 18 -0.11 20.41 -14.43
C TYR A 18 0.77 19.17 -14.24
N THR A 19 0.46 18.39 -13.21
CA THR A 19 1.11 17.10 -12.93
C THR A 19 0.25 15.94 -13.44
N VAL A 20 0.88 14.96 -14.05
CA VAL A 20 0.25 13.67 -14.40
C VAL A 20 0.65 12.62 -13.37
N SER A 21 -0.32 11.82 -12.92
CA SER A 21 -0.10 10.64 -12.09
C SER A 21 -0.96 9.50 -12.61
N THR A 22 -0.39 8.31 -12.67
CA THR A 22 -1.13 7.08 -12.97
C THR A 22 -1.67 6.49 -11.68
N TYR A 23 -2.88 5.92 -11.75
CA TYR A 23 -3.53 5.23 -10.65
C TYR A 23 -4.30 4.04 -11.19
N SER A 24 -4.05 2.86 -10.63
CA SER A 24 -4.82 1.65 -10.89
C SER A 24 -5.80 1.47 -9.75
N TYR A 25 -7.07 1.19 -10.07
CA TYR A 25 -8.13 1.06 -9.08
C TYR A 25 -8.85 -0.27 -9.21
N GLY A 26 -9.34 -0.78 -8.06
CA GLY A 26 -10.14 -2.00 -7.96
C GLY A 26 -11.63 -1.72 -7.71
N SER A 27 -12.48 -2.72 -7.94
CA SER A 27 -13.92 -2.63 -7.65
C SER A 27 -14.23 -2.51 -6.15
N ASP A 28 -13.29 -2.90 -5.30
CA ASP A 28 -13.33 -2.81 -3.84
C ASP A 28 -13.07 -1.40 -3.30
N GLU A 29 -12.64 -0.47 -4.18
CA GLU A 29 -12.41 0.93 -3.80
C GLU A 29 -13.68 1.78 -3.73
N ILE A 30 -14.84 1.22 -4.10
CA ILE A 30 -16.15 1.83 -3.89
C ILE A 30 -16.92 0.97 -2.89
N GLY A 31 -17.20 1.56 -1.73
CA GLY A 31 -18.02 0.94 -0.70
C GLY A 31 -19.47 0.74 -1.17
N GLU A 32 -20.20 -0.12 -0.47
CA GLU A 32 -21.62 -0.39 -0.76
C GLU A 32 -22.51 0.85 -0.66
N ASP A 33 -22.08 1.86 0.12
CA ASP A 33 -22.73 3.15 0.27
C ASP A 33 -22.34 4.18 -0.83
N GLY A 34 -21.53 3.77 -1.81
CA GLY A 34 -21.05 4.60 -2.91
C GLY A 34 -19.92 5.56 -2.54
N THR A 35 -19.34 5.41 -1.35
CA THR A 35 -18.18 6.20 -0.92
C THR A 35 -16.88 5.53 -1.36
N ALA A 36 -15.85 6.32 -1.65
CA ALA A 36 -14.54 5.77 -1.96
C ALA A 36 -13.84 5.29 -0.68
N THR A 37 -13.34 4.06 -0.71
CA THR A 37 -12.55 3.43 0.36
C THR A 37 -11.04 3.52 0.07
N GLY A 38 -10.67 3.77 -1.19
CA GLY A 38 -9.30 3.96 -1.65
C GLY A 38 -8.79 5.40 -1.54
N SER A 39 -7.65 5.67 -2.19
CA SER A 39 -7.03 7.01 -2.19
C SER A 39 -7.70 7.98 -3.17
N MET A 40 -8.37 7.46 -4.19
CA MET A 40 -9.03 8.26 -5.21
C MET A 40 -10.47 8.62 -4.81
N ASP A 41 -10.97 9.76 -5.24
CA ASP A 41 -12.35 10.16 -4.96
C ASP A 41 -13.37 9.35 -5.75
N ALA A 42 -14.53 9.06 -5.15
CA ALA A 42 -15.61 8.30 -5.80
C ALA A 42 -16.08 8.95 -7.11
N SER A 43 -16.04 10.29 -7.19
CA SER A 43 -16.40 11.04 -8.40
C SER A 43 -15.43 10.79 -9.55
N ILE A 44 -14.15 10.56 -9.24
CA ILE A 44 -13.10 10.26 -10.22
C ILE A 44 -13.23 8.81 -10.70
N ILE A 45 -13.42 7.86 -9.78
CA ILE A 45 -13.63 6.44 -10.12
C ILE A 45 -14.88 6.27 -10.98
N THR A 46 -15.99 6.90 -10.60
CA THR A 46 -17.24 6.87 -11.38
C THR A 46 -17.05 7.46 -12.78
N ALA A 47 -16.25 8.53 -12.90
CA ALA A 47 -15.93 9.10 -14.21
C ALA A 47 -15.06 8.16 -15.04
N ALA A 48 -14.11 7.43 -14.43
CA ALA A 48 -13.27 6.45 -15.09
C ALA A 48 -14.09 5.27 -15.63
N ASP A 49 -15.03 4.75 -14.84
CA ASP A 49 -15.92 3.63 -15.23
C ASP A 49 -16.83 3.96 -16.43
N ALA A 50 -17.10 5.25 -16.66
CA ALA A 50 -17.88 5.71 -17.80
C ALA A 50 -17.07 5.83 -19.10
N LEU A 51 -15.73 5.74 -19.03
CA LEU A 51 -14.84 5.89 -20.18
C LEU A 51 -14.52 4.55 -20.84
N LYS A 52 -14.07 4.63 -22.09
CA LYS A 52 -13.36 3.56 -22.78
C LYS A 52 -11.87 3.81 -22.83
N GLU A 53 -11.11 2.73 -23.05
CA GLU A 53 -9.67 2.81 -23.16
C GLU A 53 -9.26 3.84 -24.21
N GLY A 54 -8.32 4.72 -23.85
CA GLY A 54 -7.87 5.87 -24.62
C GLY A 54 -8.76 7.12 -24.52
N GLU A 55 -9.93 7.05 -23.89
CA GLU A 55 -10.81 8.21 -23.74
C GLU A 55 -10.39 9.11 -22.57
N VAL A 56 -10.65 10.40 -22.74
CA VAL A 56 -10.36 11.47 -21.76
C VAL A 56 -11.67 12.03 -21.22
N SER A 57 -11.76 12.20 -19.91
CA SER A 57 -12.94 12.76 -19.24
C SER A 57 -13.13 14.24 -19.53
N SER A 58 -14.31 14.74 -19.17
CA SER A 58 -14.50 16.18 -18.92
C SER A 58 -13.84 16.60 -17.60
N LEU A 59 -13.80 17.90 -17.32
CA LEU A 59 -13.30 18.42 -16.05
C LEU A 59 -14.14 17.91 -14.87
N ILE A 60 -13.50 17.24 -13.93
CA ILE A 60 -14.09 16.73 -12.69
C ILE A 60 -13.74 17.70 -11.57
N SER A 61 -14.73 18.15 -10.81
CA SER A 61 -14.53 18.99 -9.62
C SER A 61 -14.75 18.13 -8.38
N VAL A 62 -13.74 18.02 -7.54
CA VAL A 62 -13.82 17.28 -6.27
C VAL A 62 -13.75 18.26 -5.11
N ASP A 63 -14.79 18.26 -4.29
CA ASP A 63 -14.93 19.21 -3.19
C ASP A 63 -13.76 19.11 -2.21
N GLY A 64 -13.16 20.26 -1.89
CA GLY A 64 -11.97 20.35 -1.04
C GLY A 64 -10.68 19.73 -1.59
N LYS A 65 -10.66 19.09 -2.77
CA LYS A 65 -9.47 18.43 -3.36
C LYS A 65 -8.99 19.07 -4.67
N GLY A 66 -9.88 19.69 -5.44
CA GLY A 66 -9.53 20.46 -6.64
C GLY A 66 -10.14 19.91 -7.93
N TYR A 67 -9.46 20.17 -9.05
CA TYR A 67 -9.94 19.85 -10.39
C TYR A 67 -9.08 18.79 -11.06
N TYR A 68 -9.73 17.83 -11.71
CA TYR A 68 -9.08 16.69 -12.34
C TYR A 68 -9.59 16.50 -13.77
N VAL A 69 -8.72 16.01 -14.63
CA VAL A 69 -9.05 15.43 -15.93
C VAL A 69 -8.35 14.09 -15.95
N ILE A 70 -9.05 13.03 -16.37
CA ILE A 70 -8.50 11.67 -16.39
C ILE A 70 -8.52 11.11 -17.80
N ARG A 71 -7.61 10.17 -18.08
CA ARG A 71 -7.61 9.33 -19.28
C ARG A 71 -7.64 7.88 -18.81
N LEU A 72 -8.46 7.04 -19.42
CA LEU A 72 -8.45 5.61 -19.13
C LEU A 72 -7.40 4.93 -20.00
N ASP A 73 -6.28 4.51 -19.41
CA ASP A 73 -5.17 3.89 -20.16
C ASP A 73 -5.39 2.41 -20.49
N SER A 74 -6.08 1.70 -19.60
CA SER A 74 -6.44 0.29 -19.76
C SER A 74 -7.66 -0.01 -18.89
N GLU A 75 -8.60 -0.82 -19.39
CA GLU A 75 -9.71 -1.35 -18.57
C GLU A 75 -9.21 -2.41 -17.56
N PHE A 76 -7.99 -2.94 -17.75
CA PHE A 76 -7.44 -3.99 -16.89
C PHE A 76 -5.94 -3.84 -16.66
N ASP A 77 -5.53 -3.77 -15.40
CA ASP A 77 -4.13 -3.77 -14.98
C ASP A 77 -3.72 -5.19 -14.52
N ARG A 78 -2.96 -5.87 -15.37
CA ARG A 78 -2.48 -7.23 -15.11
C ARG A 78 -1.46 -7.27 -13.97
N ASP A 79 -0.57 -6.29 -13.91
CA ASP A 79 0.52 -6.27 -12.94
C ASP A 79 -0.01 -5.96 -11.54
N ALA A 80 -0.95 -5.01 -11.43
CA ALA A 80 -1.64 -4.74 -10.16
C ALA A 80 -2.42 -5.98 -9.68
N THR A 81 -3.11 -6.68 -10.59
CA THR A 81 -3.84 -7.91 -10.26
C THR A 81 -2.92 -9.02 -9.77
N ASP A 82 -1.80 -9.25 -10.47
CA ASP A 82 -0.86 -10.29 -10.10
C ASP A 82 -0.17 -9.96 -8.76
N LYS A 83 0.13 -8.68 -8.49
CA LYS A 83 0.65 -8.21 -7.20
C LYS A 83 -0.36 -8.41 -6.07
N GLU A 84 -1.63 -8.08 -6.27
CA GLU A 84 -2.65 -8.29 -5.24
C GLU A 84 -2.84 -9.77 -4.90
N LYS A 85 -2.76 -10.63 -5.92
CA LYS A 85 -2.74 -12.08 -5.72
C LYS A 85 -1.55 -12.53 -4.87
N GLU A 86 -0.35 -12.00 -5.08
CA GLU A 86 0.82 -12.29 -4.25
C GLU A 86 0.63 -11.81 -2.80
N THR A 87 0.04 -10.62 -2.60
CA THR A 87 -0.33 -10.11 -1.27
C THR A 87 -1.26 -11.07 -0.54
N ILE A 88 -2.35 -11.50 -1.19
CA ILE A 88 -3.33 -12.43 -0.62
C ILE A 88 -2.68 -13.78 -0.28
N VAL A 89 -1.81 -14.30 -1.15
CA VAL A 89 -1.09 -15.56 -0.88
C VAL A 89 -0.19 -15.41 0.35
N SER A 90 0.55 -14.32 0.45
CA SER A 90 1.46 -14.05 1.56
C SER A 90 0.70 -13.91 2.88
N GLN A 91 -0.42 -13.19 2.87
CA GLN A 91 -1.30 -13.06 4.04
C GLN A 91 -1.80 -14.43 4.50
N ARG A 92 -2.34 -15.26 3.59
CA ARG A 92 -2.83 -16.60 3.93
C ARG A 92 -1.74 -17.52 4.46
N GLN A 93 -0.50 -17.38 3.98
CA GLN A 93 0.63 -18.13 4.51
C GLN A 93 0.96 -17.70 5.94
N SER A 94 1.01 -16.39 6.21
CA SER A 94 1.23 -15.83 7.55
C SER A 94 0.12 -16.23 8.52
N ASP A 95 -1.14 -16.13 8.11
CA ASP A 95 -2.30 -16.52 8.89
C ASP A 95 -2.22 -18.01 9.24
N LYS A 96 -1.87 -18.87 8.26
CA LYS A 96 -1.76 -20.30 8.48
C LYS A 96 -0.60 -20.66 9.39
N TYR A 97 0.55 -19.99 9.24
CA TYR A 97 1.68 -20.17 10.14
C TYR A 97 1.30 -19.83 11.59
N THR A 98 0.65 -18.68 11.77
CA THR A 98 0.19 -18.21 13.08
C THR A 98 -0.81 -19.19 13.69
N GLU A 99 -1.82 -19.61 12.94
CA GLU A 99 -2.81 -20.62 13.35
C GLU A 99 -2.14 -21.92 13.83
N VAL A 100 -1.15 -22.42 13.08
CA VAL A 100 -0.45 -23.66 13.43
C VAL A 100 0.40 -23.47 14.68
N CYS A 101 1.17 -22.37 14.78
CA CYS A 101 1.98 -22.09 15.96
C CYS A 101 1.12 -21.94 17.22
N ASP A 102 -0.01 -21.24 17.12
CA ASP A 102 -0.91 -21.05 18.25
C ASP A 102 -1.58 -22.37 18.65
N SER A 103 -1.95 -23.22 17.69
CA SER A 103 -2.45 -24.57 18.00
C SER A 103 -1.45 -25.40 18.82
N TYR A 104 -0.15 -25.33 18.51
CA TYR A 104 0.88 -26.02 19.30
C TYR A 104 1.09 -25.41 20.68
N LYS A 105 1.01 -24.08 20.79
CA LYS A 105 1.07 -23.39 22.09
C LYS A 105 -0.11 -23.73 22.99
N GLU A 106 -1.29 -23.93 22.42
CA GLU A 106 -2.51 -24.29 23.17
C GLU A 106 -2.54 -25.78 23.53
N GLU A 107 -2.00 -26.67 22.69
CA GLU A 107 -1.96 -28.12 22.97
C GLU A 107 -1.05 -28.49 24.15
N LYS A 108 -0.12 -27.61 24.52
CA LYS A 108 0.85 -27.84 25.60
C LYS A 108 0.71 -26.78 26.66
N GLU A 109 0.77 -27.20 27.92
CA GLU A 109 0.93 -26.29 29.04
C GLU A 109 2.43 -26.03 29.23
N TRP A 110 2.85 -24.76 29.08
CA TRP A 110 4.23 -24.33 29.29
C TRP A 110 4.24 -23.28 30.40
N THR A 111 4.95 -23.59 31.48
CA THR A 111 5.11 -22.69 32.61
C THR A 111 6.53 -22.12 32.59
N VAL A 112 6.66 -20.80 32.67
CA VAL A 112 7.96 -20.16 32.85
C VAL A 112 8.48 -20.52 34.24
N ASN A 113 9.74 -20.96 34.33
CA ASN A 113 10.40 -21.12 35.61
C ASN A 113 10.90 -19.74 36.06
N ASP A 114 10.16 -19.09 36.94
CA ASP A 114 10.45 -17.74 37.42
C ASP A 114 11.82 -17.66 38.12
N ASP A 115 12.24 -18.70 38.85
CA ASP A 115 13.53 -18.71 39.55
C ASP A 115 14.71 -18.69 38.55
N VAL A 116 14.62 -19.47 37.47
CA VAL A 116 15.63 -19.49 36.40
C VAL A 116 15.55 -18.21 35.58
N TRP A 117 14.36 -17.73 35.25
CA TRP A 117 14.18 -16.48 34.51
C TRP A 117 14.74 -15.28 35.27
N ALA A 118 14.61 -15.24 36.59
CA ALA A 118 15.19 -14.21 37.44
C ALA A 118 16.74 -14.18 37.42
N THR A 119 17.40 -15.27 37.01
CA THR A 119 18.86 -15.30 36.85
C THR A 119 19.32 -14.66 35.53
N VAL A 120 18.43 -14.52 34.55
CA VAL A 120 18.74 -13.90 33.26
C VAL A 120 19.07 -12.43 33.48
N ASN A 121 20.34 -12.09 33.29
CA ASN A 121 20.84 -10.73 33.35
C ASN A 121 21.49 -10.36 32.02
N PHE A 122 21.27 -9.13 31.57
CA PHE A 122 21.90 -8.58 30.38
C PHE A 122 23.00 -7.61 30.79
N ASP A 123 24.26 -7.99 30.60
CA ASP A 123 25.42 -7.14 30.92
C ASP A 123 25.57 -5.93 29.99
N LYS A 124 25.04 -6.04 28.77
CA LYS A 124 25.13 -5.03 27.72
C LYS A 124 23.73 -4.65 27.26
N LEU A 125 23.23 -3.57 27.83
CA LEU A 125 21.98 -2.95 27.40
C LEU A 125 22.29 -1.94 26.30
N TYR A 126 21.72 -2.14 25.12
CA TYR A 126 21.78 -1.16 24.05
C TYR A 126 20.66 -0.15 24.24
N THR A 127 21.01 1.10 24.54
CA THR A 127 20.05 2.19 24.61
C THR A 127 19.90 2.80 23.22
N ILE A 128 18.76 2.55 22.58
CA ILE A 128 18.36 3.31 21.39
C ILE A 128 18.04 4.72 21.89
N LYS A 129 18.78 5.74 21.42
CA LYS A 129 18.40 7.13 21.66
C LYS A 129 17.04 7.34 20.99
N LYS A 130 15.97 7.45 21.77
CA LYS A 130 14.72 8.03 21.30
C LYS A 130 15.03 9.50 21.00
N THR A 131 15.28 9.81 19.73
CA THR A 131 14.97 11.13 19.21
C THR A 131 13.48 11.31 19.46
N ASP A 132 13.06 12.37 20.16
CA ASP A 132 11.66 12.79 20.16
C ASP A 132 11.26 13.03 18.70
N THR A 133 10.74 12.00 18.08
CA THR A 133 10.12 12.03 16.76
C THR A 133 8.98 11.05 16.89
N GLU A 134 7.80 11.63 16.91
CA GLU A 134 6.53 10.93 16.73
C GLU A 134 6.65 9.96 15.54
N THR A 135 5.99 8.81 15.67
CA THR A 135 5.67 7.84 14.59
C THR A 135 6.57 6.59 14.44
N GLU A 136 6.12 5.55 15.15
CA GLU A 136 5.73 4.19 14.70
C GLU A 136 6.64 3.34 13.77
N SER A 137 7.12 2.25 14.39
CA SER A 137 7.49 0.90 13.91
C SER A 137 6.96 0.48 12.51
N VAL A 138 7.70 -0.28 11.67
CA VAL A 138 7.80 -1.76 11.75
C VAL A 138 8.91 -2.38 10.86
N SER A 139 9.44 -3.52 11.34
CA SER A 139 10.07 -4.71 10.69
C SER A 139 11.53 -4.73 10.19
N GLU A 140 12.33 -5.59 10.85
CA GLU A 140 12.84 -6.92 10.38
C GLU A 140 13.19 -7.07 8.86
N THR A 141 14.32 -7.60 8.37
CA THR A 141 15.30 -8.59 8.89
C THR A 141 16.58 -8.64 8.00
N GLU A 142 17.66 -9.21 8.55
CA GLU A 142 18.64 -10.13 7.92
C GLU A 142 19.85 -9.66 7.04
N THR A 143 21.04 -9.67 7.70
CA THR A 143 22.26 -10.48 7.43
C THR A 143 22.83 -10.65 6.01
N ALA A 144 24.09 -10.23 5.79
CA ALA A 144 25.27 -11.13 5.58
C ALA A 144 26.51 -10.43 4.97
N SER A 145 27.70 -10.77 5.51
CA SER A 145 29.05 -10.83 4.88
C SER A 145 29.65 -9.56 4.22
N GLU A 146 30.96 -9.26 4.19
CA GLU A 146 32.20 -9.97 4.55
C GLU A 146 33.39 -8.98 4.49
N ALA A 147 34.48 -9.31 5.19
CA ALA A 147 35.89 -9.11 4.81
C ALA A 147 36.52 -7.69 4.64
N ALA A 148 37.30 -7.32 5.67
CA ALA A 148 38.75 -7.00 5.66
C ALA A 148 39.43 -6.07 4.61
N THR A 149 40.44 -5.35 5.13
CA THR A 149 41.57 -4.61 4.49
C THR A 149 41.21 -3.27 3.83
N GLU A 150 41.85 -2.13 4.11
CA GLU A 150 43.17 -1.78 4.70
C GLU A 150 43.06 -0.66 5.76
#